data_AF-A0A6C7EDJ3-F1
#
_entry.id   AF-A0A6C7EDJ3-F1
#
_cell.length_a   1.000
_cell.length_b   1.000
_cell.length_c   1.000
_cell.angle_alpha   90.00
_cell.angle_beta   90.00
_cell.angle_gamma   90.00
#
_symmetry.space_group_name_H-M   'P 1'
#
loop_
_entity.id
_entity.type
_entity.pdbx_description
1 polymer ?
#
loop_
_entity_poly.entity_id
_entity_poly.type
_entity_poly.pdbx_seq_one_letter_code
_entity_poly.pdbx_strand_id
1 'polypeptide(L)'
;MVWEPDSSVGWIDVDRDEARRVREMLGMLTAPEAVDPHGILPILIALSDRLFPGVTTQHTRAKYVLFCGWHLQRIAATGGSASLSARLRHDELELMRSLLDSDDHRGLFGRRSRENIRTTPISVYWSTLDRWGLIPNGFRLDDLSALAPGVSSGHAAQLSDDARLMAESKAVGILPSDFPPSSAGFPGADQELGLTREQADYLVDRVAATCGGTALHAALTDERLRHGRRPWSVDETIGGQAMTDARCFSELIHPARLAYTKLLIDDARSAEGLELGDMETQLNDSFAAWRDETDSRLDQLREWAGEPLDRLLADPEIRLEPRRRRFVRSAIDRVVADPDGCLDDPELHRLVRGIEGALKKNKARLGGGEPFRRWMKQPTMLASNRLDYRWGRVRGFADDIAEAS
;
A
#
# COMPACT_ATOMS: atom_id res chain seq x y z
N MET A 1 28.19 -41.11 -10.82
CA MET A 1 26.91 -40.66 -10.24
C MET A 1 27.02 -39.16 -10.08
N VAL A 2 26.58 -38.42 -11.09
CA VAL A 2 26.67 -36.96 -11.15
C VAL A 2 25.43 -36.42 -10.45
N TRP A 3 25.64 -35.58 -9.43
CA TRP A 3 24.58 -34.84 -8.77
C TRP A 3 24.33 -33.57 -9.59
N GLU A 4 23.20 -33.54 -10.30
CA GLU A 4 22.67 -32.32 -10.90
C GLU A 4 21.83 -31.58 -9.86
N PRO A 5 22.10 -30.29 -9.57
CA PRO A 5 21.20 -29.50 -8.77
C PRO A 5 20.01 -29.08 -9.63
N ASP A 6 18.87 -29.72 -9.39
CA ASP A 6 17.55 -29.31 -9.88
C ASP A 6 17.27 -27.89 -9.36
N SER A 7 17.47 -26.89 -10.23
CA SER A 7 17.41 -25.48 -9.87
C SER A 7 16.44 -24.76 -10.79
N SER A 8 15.19 -24.66 -10.39
CA SER A 8 14.37 -23.45 -10.58
C SER A 8 13.05 -23.61 -9.82
N VAL A 9 12.40 -22.50 -9.51
CA VAL A 9 11.13 -22.37 -8.77
C VAL A 9 11.30 -22.23 -7.25
N GLY A 10 11.31 -20.97 -6.80
CA GLY A 10 11.20 -20.60 -5.38
C GLY A 10 11.68 -19.17 -5.06
N TRP A 11 12.64 -18.63 -5.81
CA TRP A 11 13.32 -17.39 -5.44
C TRP A 11 12.71 -16.09 -6.02
N ILE A 12 11.98 -16.14 -7.13
CA ILE A 12 11.54 -14.93 -7.88
C ILE A 12 10.19 -14.38 -7.36
N ASP A 13 9.37 -15.21 -6.70
CA ASP A 13 8.08 -14.76 -6.18
C ASP A 13 8.19 -13.95 -4.90
N VAL A 14 9.10 -14.41 -4.03
CA VAL A 14 9.48 -13.67 -2.83
C VAL A 14 9.92 -12.25 -3.23
N ASP A 15 10.73 -12.11 -4.28
CA ASP A 15 11.28 -10.82 -4.72
C ASP A 15 10.22 -9.82 -5.19
N ARG A 16 9.16 -10.23 -5.90
CA ARG A 16 8.13 -9.27 -6.37
C ARG A 16 7.22 -8.78 -5.26
N ASP A 17 6.81 -9.72 -4.42
CA ASP A 17 5.88 -9.47 -3.35
C ASP A 17 6.58 -8.70 -2.21
N GLU A 18 7.86 -9.01 -1.99
CA GLU A 18 8.79 -8.20 -1.21
C GLU A 18 9.07 -6.84 -1.85
N ALA A 19 9.31 -6.75 -3.15
CA ALA A 19 9.55 -5.48 -3.82
C ALA A 19 8.29 -4.60 -3.83
N ARG A 20 7.09 -5.18 -3.94
CA ARG A 20 5.80 -4.50 -3.72
C ARG A 20 5.73 -3.98 -2.31
N ARG A 21 5.98 -4.84 -1.30
CA ARG A 21 6.04 -4.43 0.11
C ARG A 21 7.03 -3.30 0.31
N VAL A 22 8.25 -3.36 -0.23
CA VAL A 22 9.26 -2.28 -0.16
C VAL A 22 8.77 -0.99 -0.79
N ARG A 23 8.18 -1.08 -1.97
CA ARG A 23 7.62 0.07 -2.69
C ARG A 23 6.45 0.72 -1.96
N GLU A 24 5.63 -0.10 -1.34
CA GLU A 24 4.54 0.31 -0.49
C GLU A 24 5.04 0.93 0.82
N MET A 25 6.06 0.32 1.42
CA MET A 25 6.76 0.90 2.56
C MET A 25 7.20 2.32 2.22
N LEU A 26 7.86 2.52 1.07
CA LEU A 26 8.25 3.86 0.61
C LEU A 26 7.06 4.80 0.36
N GLY A 27 5.93 4.28 -0.14
CA GLY A 27 4.74 5.09 -0.43
C GLY A 27 3.93 5.50 0.80
N MET A 28 3.88 4.67 1.85
CA MET A 28 3.27 5.05 3.14
C MET A 28 4.14 6.06 3.91
N LEU A 29 5.41 6.16 3.55
CA LEU A 29 6.41 7.03 4.15
C LEU A 29 6.54 8.36 3.39
N THR A 30 5.46 8.94 2.88
CA THR A 30 5.39 10.10 1.95
C THR A 30 6.25 11.34 2.24
N ALA A 31 6.95 11.43 3.37
CA ALA A 31 8.06 12.34 3.56
C ALA A 31 9.39 11.63 3.25
N PRO A 32 10.25 12.13 2.34
CA PRO A 32 11.60 11.57 2.06
C PRO A 32 12.48 11.37 3.31
N GLU A 33 12.13 12.06 4.39
CA GLU A 33 12.72 12.03 5.73
C GLU A 33 12.18 10.88 6.62
N ALA A 34 10.99 10.35 6.36
CA ALA A 34 10.30 9.38 7.21
C ALA A 34 10.77 7.96 6.92
N VAL A 35 11.95 7.58 7.39
CA VAL A 35 12.20 6.15 7.67
C VAL A 35 11.31 5.80 8.86
N ASP A 36 10.41 4.80 8.73
CA ASP A 36 9.55 4.26 9.79
C ASP A 36 10.29 4.30 11.15
N PRO A 37 10.04 5.31 12.00
CA PRO A 37 10.87 5.52 13.19
C PRO A 37 10.62 4.42 14.22
N HIS A 38 9.44 3.80 14.16
CA HIS A 38 8.90 2.94 15.19
C HIS A 38 8.84 1.47 14.77
N GLY A 39 9.06 1.16 13.49
CA GLY A 39 9.04 -0.20 12.97
C GLY A 39 7.64 -0.80 12.86
N ILE A 40 6.59 0.05 12.78
CA ILE A 40 5.19 -0.36 12.82
C ILE A 40 4.62 -0.73 11.44
N LEU A 41 5.37 -0.48 10.38
CA LEU A 41 4.91 -0.61 9.00
C LEU A 41 4.34 -1.98 8.60
N PRO A 42 4.82 -3.13 9.11
CA PRO A 42 4.16 -4.42 8.88
C PRO A 42 2.70 -4.46 9.37
N ILE A 43 2.39 -3.81 10.50
CA ILE A 43 1.01 -3.72 11.02
C ILE A 43 0.16 -2.85 10.08
N LEU A 44 0.71 -1.72 9.62
CA LEU A 44 0.02 -0.82 8.68
C LEU A 44 -0.33 -1.55 7.38
N ILE A 45 0.63 -2.29 6.81
CA ILE A 45 0.43 -3.04 5.56
C ILE A 45 -0.65 -4.10 5.74
N ALA A 46 -0.57 -4.92 6.80
CA ALA A 46 -1.55 -5.97 7.03
C ALA A 46 -2.97 -5.43 7.24
N LEU A 47 -3.14 -4.38 8.05
CA LEU A 47 -4.45 -3.74 8.24
C LEU A 47 -4.94 -3.07 6.96
N SER A 48 -4.05 -2.46 6.17
CA SER A 48 -4.41 -1.88 4.88
C SER A 48 -4.85 -2.96 3.88
N ASP A 49 -4.21 -4.13 3.86
CA ASP A 49 -4.58 -5.25 2.98
C ASP A 49 -5.93 -5.88 3.37
N ARG A 50 -6.27 -5.88 4.66
CA ARG A 50 -7.57 -6.34 5.18
C ARG A 50 -8.70 -5.37 4.84
N LEU A 51 -8.44 -4.06 5.00
CA LEU A 51 -9.41 -3.02 4.73
C LEU A 51 -9.61 -2.79 3.23
N PHE A 52 -8.50 -2.72 2.51
CA PHE A 52 -8.43 -2.29 1.11
C PHE A 52 -7.71 -3.31 0.23
N PRO A 53 -8.27 -4.53 0.11
CA PRO A 53 -7.65 -5.60 -0.64
C PRO A 53 -7.39 -5.19 -2.11
N GLY A 54 -6.14 -5.34 -2.54
CA GLY A 54 -5.75 -5.04 -3.92
C GLY A 54 -5.47 -3.55 -4.18
N VAL A 55 -5.58 -2.66 -3.19
CA VAL A 55 -5.19 -1.23 -3.32
C VAL A 55 -3.85 -0.98 -2.62
N THR A 56 -2.94 -0.29 -3.29
CA THR A 56 -1.59 0.03 -2.82
C THR A 56 -1.34 1.54 -2.87
N THR A 57 -0.34 2.02 -2.13
CA THR A 57 0.03 3.45 -2.15
C THR A 57 0.53 3.95 -3.51
N GLN A 58 0.91 3.02 -4.39
CA GLN A 58 1.45 3.31 -5.72
C GLN A 58 0.37 3.51 -6.77
N HIS A 59 -0.87 3.12 -6.48
CA HIS A 59 -1.99 3.35 -7.39
C HIS A 59 -2.27 4.83 -7.54
N THR A 60 -2.83 5.17 -8.69
CA THR A 60 -3.12 6.56 -9.07
C THR A 60 -4.56 6.73 -9.51
N ARG A 61 -5.04 5.95 -10.47
CA ARG A 61 -6.40 6.02 -11.05
C ARG A 61 -6.98 4.63 -11.27
N ALA A 62 -8.27 4.46 -11.08
CA ALA A 62 -8.96 3.17 -11.23
C ALA A 62 -8.89 2.62 -12.66
N LYS A 63 -8.92 3.51 -13.68
CA LYS A 63 -8.83 3.16 -15.11
C LYS A 63 -7.60 2.31 -15.48
N TYR A 64 -6.50 2.43 -14.74
CA TYR A 64 -5.32 1.60 -14.98
C TYR A 64 -5.56 0.11 -14.75
N VAL A 65 -6.55 -0.27 -13.95
CA VAL A 65 -6.97 -1.69 -13.82
C VAL A 65 -7.41 -2.23 -15.19
N LEU A 66 -8.19 -1.43 -15.93
CA LEU A 66 -8.67 -1.78 -17.27
C LEU A 66 -7.56 -1.77 -18.30
N PHE A 67 -6.71 -0.74 -18.31
CA PHE A 67 -5.55 -0.68 -19.20
C PHE A 67 -4.64 -1.90 -19.04
N CYS A 68 -4.39 -2.34 -17.80
CA CYS A 68 -3.58 -3.53 -17.55
C CYS A 68 -4.26 -4.79 -18.10
N GLY A 69 -5.58 -4.92 -17.93
CA GLY A 69 -6.34 -6.02 -18.55
C GLY A 69 -6.27 -6.00 -20.08
N TRP A 70 -6.48 -4.85 -20.73
CA TRP A 70 -6.40 -4.74 -22.19
C TRP A 70 -5.00 -5.09 -22.72
N HIS A 71 -3.93 -4.71 -22.01
CA HIS A 71 -2.58 -5.19 -22.36
C HIS A 71 -2.48 -6.72 -22.28
N LEU A 72 -3.04 -7.35 -21.25
CA LEU A 72 -3.04 -8.81 -21.13
C LEU A 72 -3.82 -9.49 -22.27
N GLN A 73 -4.98 -8.95 -22.66
CA GLN A 73 -5.76 -9.47 -23.80
C GLN A 73 -4.97 -9.39 -25.11
N ARG A 74 -4.30 -8.26 -25.37
CA ARG A 74 -3.46 -8.09 -26.58
C ARG A 74 -2.29 -9.06 -26.63
N ILE A 75 -1.64 -9.29 -25.48
CA ILE A 75 -0.54 -10.24 -25.37
C ILE A 75 -1.04 -11.68 -25.63
N ALA A 76 -2.20 -12.04 -25.07
CA ALA A 76 -2.80 -13.36 -25.31
C ALA A 76 -3.20 -13.57 -26.78
N ALA A 77 -3.72 -12.54 -27.44
CA ALA A 77 -4.19 -12.62 -28.83
C ALA A 77 -3.07 -12.71 -29.89
N THR A 78 -1.88 -12.14 -29.61
CA THR A 78 -0.85 -11.94 -30.64
C THR A 78 0.14 -13.09 -30.81
N GLY A 79 0.19 -14.07 -29.90
CA GLY A 79 1.12 -15.20 -30.00
C GLY A 79 2.61 -14.81 -29.85
N GLY A 80 3.44 -15.68 -29.27
CA GLY A 80 4.76 -15.29 -28.79
C GLY A 80 5.85 -15.19 -29.86
N SER A 81 6.60 -14.09 -29.79
CA SER A 81 8.06 -14.11 -30.03
C SER A 81 8.78 -13.68 -28.74
N ALA A 82 10.08 -13.99 -28.63
CA ALA A 82 11.01 -13.85 -27.49
C ALA A 82 11.14 -12.45 -26.83
N SER A 83 10.20 -11.54 -27.07
CA SER A 83 10.18 -10.18 -26.51
C SER A 83 8.81 -9.77 -25.95
N LEU A 84 8.07 -10.67 -25.29
CA LEU A 84 6.80 -10.34 -24.63
C LEU A 84 6.94 -9.16 -23.66
N SER A 85 8.00 -9.15 -22.85
CA SER A 85 8.33 -8.03 -21.97
C SER A 85 8.64 -6.74 -22.74
N ALA A 86 9.27 -6.83 -23.92
CA ALA A 86 9.55 -5.65 -24.76
C ALA A 86 8.28 -5.12 -25.43
N ARG A 87 7.35 -5.99 -25.83
CA ARG A 87 6.05 -5.61 -26.40
C ARG A 87 5.16 -4.97 -25.34
N LEU A 88 5.01 -5.59 -24.18
CA LEU A 88 4.30 -4.99 -23.05
C LEU A 88 4.88 -3.63 -22.69
N ARG A 89 6.21 -3.52 -22.68
CA ARG A 89 6.89 -2.26 -22.43
C ARG A 89 6.63 -1.22 -23.53
N HIS A 90 6.57 -1.64 -24.79
CA HIS A 90 6.24 -0.76 -25.91
C HIS A 90 4.79 -0.27 -25.81
N ASP A 91 3.84 -1.18 -25.61
CA ASP A 91 2.41 -0.86 -25.46
C ASP A 91 2.17 0.09 -24.27
N GLU A 92 2.87 -0.10 -23.14
CA GLU A 92 2.76 0.80 -21.98
C GLU A 92 3.36 2.19 -22.25
N LEU A 93 4.42 2.28 -23.06
CA LEU A 93 4.99 3.56 -23.48
C LEU A 93 4.06 4.27 -24.47
N GLU A 94 3.41 3.54 -25.36
CA GLU A 94 2.41 4.06 -26.29
C GLU A 94 1.19 4.61 -25.54
N LEU A 95 0.66 3.84 -24.58
CA LEU A 95 -0.41 4.29 -23.69
C LEU A 95 -0.01 5.56 -22.93
N MET A 96 1.20 5.60 -22.37
CA MET A 96 1.68 6.79 -21.66
C MET A 96 1.73 8.01 -22.58
N ARG A 97 2.13 7.85 -23.84
CA ARG A 97 2.15 8.94 -24.82
C ARG A 97 0.75 9.42 -25.15
N SER A 98 -0.19 8.52 -25.41
CA SER A 98 -1.57 8.94 -25.67
C SER A 98 -2.20 9.67 -24.49
N LEU A 99 -1.95 9.21 -23.26
CA LEU A 99 -2.49 9.87 -22.07
C LEU A 99 -1.82 11.23 -21.79
N LEU A 100 -0.60 11.47 -22.27
CA LEU A 100 0.05 12.79 -22.22
C LEU A 100 -0.57 13.80 -23.20
N ASP A 101 -1.29 13.32 -24.22
CA ASP A 101 -1.98 14.16 -25.19
C ASP A 101 -3.44 14.45 -24.77
N SER A 102 -3.93 13.82 -23.69
CA SER A 102 -5.27 14.03 -23.13
C SER A 102 -5.33 15.24 -22.18
N ASP A 103 -6.52 15.81 -21.95
CA ASP A 103 -6.66 16.99 -21.09
C ASP A 103 -6.44 16.70 -19.58
N ASP A 104 -6.62 15.44 -19.14
CA ASP A 104 -6.44 15.04 -17.74
C ASP A 104 -5.10 14.37 -17.47
N HIS A 105 -4.17 15.14 -16.90
CA HIS A 105 -2.85 14.67 -16.49
C HIS A 105 -2.75 14.29 -15.00
N ARG A 106 -3.85 14.30 -14.23
CA ARG A 106 -3.82 14.01 -12.79
C ARG A 106 -3.73 12.50 -12.57
N GLY A 107 -2.71 12.06 -11.85
CA GLY A 107 -2.49 10.63 -11.57
C GLY A 107 -1.81 9.86 -12.73
N LEU A 108 -1.32 10.55 -13.75
CA LEU A 108 -0.59 9.92 -14.86
C LEU A 108 0.76 9.33 -14.40
N PHE A 109 0.99 8.04 -14.65
CA PHE A 109 2.30 7.41 -14.45
C PHE A 109 3.35 8.04 -15.38
N GLY A 110 4.58 8.23 -14.88
CA GLY A 110 5.70 8.64 -15.72
C GLY A 110 5.73 10.11 -16.14
N ARG A 111 4.80 10.96 -15.67
CA ARG A 111 4.73 12.41 -15.99
C ARG A 111 6.07 13.15 -15.85
N ARG A 112 6.91 12.77 -14.88
CA ARG A 112 8.24 13.36 -14.64
C ARG A 112 9.40 12.57 -15.25
N SER A 113 9.21 11.32 -15.67
CA SER A 113 10.30 10.41 -16.08
C SER A 113 10.27 9.95 -17.53
N ARG A 114 9.26 10.36 -18.33
CA ARG A 114 9.06 10.30 -19.80
C ARG A 114 9.55 9.06 -20.58
N GLU A 115 10.75 8.56 -20.36
CA GLU A 115 11.37 7.45 -21.09
C GLU A 115 12.01 6.38 -20.17
N ASN A 116 12.31 6.70 -18.91
CA ASN A 116 13.00 5.79 -17.99
C ASN A 116 12.10 5.36 -16.81
N ILE A 117 10.87 4.93 -17.15
CA ILE A 117 9.89 4.45 -16.16
C ILE A 117 10.41 3.15 -15.55
N ARG A 118 11.07 3.19 -14.40
CA ARG A 118 11.58 1.98 -13.73
C ARG A 118 10.47 1.06 -13.19
N THR A 119 9.21 1.52 -13.18
CA THR A 119 8.07 0.79 -12.62
C THR A 119 6.85 0.96 -13.51
N THR A 120 6.39 -0.14 -14.10
CA THR A 120 5.32 -0.17 -15.10
C THR A 120 3.93 -0.24 -14.46
N PRO A 121 2.87 0.35 -15.06
CA PRO A 121 1.51 0.20 -14.56
C PRO A 121 1.12 -1.26 -14.29
N ILE A 122 1.41 -2.19 -15.21
CA ILE A 122 1.07 -3.61 -15.00
C ILE A 122 1.75 -4.22 -13.77
N SER A 123 2.97 -3.80 -13.43
CA SER A 123 3.66 -4.27 -12.22
C SER A 123 3.07 -3.70 -10.93
N VAL A 124 2.45 -2.52 -11.01
CA VAL A 124 1.84 -1.83 -9.86
C VAL A 124 0.42 -2.33 -9.61
N TYR A 125 -0.34 -2.59 -10.67
CA TYR A 125 -1.73 -3.05 -10.57
C TYR A 125 -1.87 -4.57 -10.55
N TRP A 126 -0.78 -5.34 -10.67
CA TRP A 126 -0.84 -6.81 -10.64
C TRP A 126 -1.58 -7.37 -9.40
N SER A 127 -1.28 -6.84 -8.21
CA SER A 127 -1.97 -7.25 -6.98
C SER A 127 -3.45 -6.91 -6.98
N THR A 128 -3.85 -5.86 -7.71
CA THR A 128 -5.26 -5.50 -7.91
C THR A 128 -5.92 -6.50 -8.83
N LEU A 129 -5.27 -6.83 -9.95
CA LEU A 129 -5.78 -7.83 -10.90
C LEU A 129 -5.99 -9.19 -10.23
N ASP A 130 -5.02 -9.64 -9.45
CA ASP A 130 -5.12 -10.90 -8.69
C ASP A 130 -6.23 -10.81 -7.62
N ARG A 131 -6.19 -9.78 -6.77
CA ARG A 131 -7.12 -9.69 -5.64
C ARG A 131 -8.57 -9.43 -6.04
N TRP A 132 -8.81 -8.78 -7.16
CA TRP A 132 -10.15 -8.55 -7.72
C TRP A 132 -10.59 -9.70 -8.66
N GLY A 133 -9.81 -10.78 -8.72
CA GLY A 133 -10.08 -12.00 -9.48
C GLY A 133 -10.10 -11.79 -11.00
N LEU A 134 -9.46 -10.73 -11.48
CA LEU A 134 -9.36 -10.42 -12.91
C LEU A 134 -8.37 -11.33 -13.63
N ILE A 135 -7.44 -11.94 -12.90
CA ILE A 135 -6.54 -12.98 -13.41
C ILE A 135 -6.69 -14.24 -12.56
N PRO A 136 -6.30 -15.42 -13.06
CA PRO A 136 -6.38 -16.65 -12.28
C PRO A 136 -5.52 -16.54 -11.01
N ASN A 137 -6.02 -17.07 -9.90
CA ASN A 137 -5.31 -17.00 -8.61
C ASN A 137 -3.88 -17.56 -8.72
N GLY A 138 -2.91 -16.78 -8.25
CA GLY A 138 -1.50 -17.16 -8.28
C GLY A 138 -0.86 -17.12 -9.67
N PHE A 139 -1.56 -16.57 -10.67
CA PHE A 139 -1.01 -16.34 -12.00
C PHE A 139 0.08 -15.25 -11.94
N ARG A 140 1.23 -15.55 -12.55
CA ARG A 140 2.40 -14.67 -12.51
C ARG A 140 2.55 -13.94 -13.83
N LEU A 141 3.13 -12.74 -13.77
CA LEU A 141 3.51 -12.02 -15.00
C LEU A 141 4.51 -12.83 -15.84
N ASP A 142 5.38 -13.62 -15.19
CA ASP A 142 6.34 -14.49 -15.89
C ASP A 142 5.64 -15.66 -16.59
N ASP A 143 4.49 -16.11 -16.06
CA ASP A 143 3.67 -17.16 -16.67
C ASP A 143 3.04 -16.70 -17.99
N LEU A 144 2.99 -15.39 -18.27
CA LEU A 144 2.58 -14.88 -19.58
C LEU A 144 3.45 -15.40 -20.72
N SER A 145 4.73 -15.69 -20.44
CA SER A 145 5.62 -16.29 -21.44
C SER A 145 5.20 -17.72 -21.83
N ALA A 146 4.57 -18.46 -20.90
CA ALA A 146 4.10 -19.83 -21.11
C ALA A 146 2.74 -19.90 -21.84
N LEU A 147 1.96 -18.83 -21.81
CA LEU A 147 0.68 -18.72 -22.53
C LEU A 147 0.83 -18.40 -24.02
N ALA A 148 2.04 -18.17 -24.49
CA ALA A 148 2.31 -17.87 -25.89
C ALA A 148 2.15 -19.12 -26.78
N PRO A 149 1.15 -19.17 -27.70
CA PRO A 149 1.12 -20.21 -28.72
C PRO A 149 2.41 -20.12 -29.56
N GLY A 150 3.19 -21.21 -29.54
CA GLY A 150 4.48 -21.33 -30.25
C GLY A 150 5.70 -21.66 -29.37
N VAL A 151 5.65 -21.43 -28.05
CA VAL A 151 6.73 -21.83 -27.11
C VAL A 151 6.54 -23.29 -26.64
N SER A 152 5.33 -23.82 -26.80
CA SER A 152 4.90 -25.17 -26.41
C SER A 152 5.56 -26.31 -27.21
N SER A 153 6.41 -26.04 -28.21
CA SER A 153 7.07 -27.10 -28.98
C SER A 153 8.37 -27.61 -28.35
N GLY A 154 8.99 -26.86 -27.43
CA GLY A 154 10.27 -27.25 -26.80
C GLY A 154 10.19 -27.51 -25.29
N HIS A 155 9.47 -26.67 -24.53
CA HIS A 155 9.39 -26.78 -23.06
C HIS A 155 8.19 -27.60 -22.56
N ALA A 156 7.19 -27.86 -23.40
CA ALA A 156 6.05 -28.70 -23.03
C ALA A 156 6.40 -30.20 -22.94
N ALA A 157 7.56 -30.61 -23.46
CA ALA A 157 8.06 -31.98 -23.35
C ALA A 157 8.65 -32.31 -21.96
N GLN A 158 8.88 -31.30 -21.11
CA GLN A 158 9.39 -31.45 -19.74
C GLN A 158 8.31 -31.22 -18.66
N LEU A 159 7.11 -30.82 -19.05
CA LEU A 159 5.98 -30.68 -18.14
C LEU A 159 5.24 -32.02 -18.03
N SER A 160 4.75 -32.36 -16.84
CA SER A 160 3.83 -33.50 -16.69
C SER A 160 2.54 -33.25 -17.49
N ASP A 161 1.87 -34.32 -17.91
CA ASP A 161 0.61 -34.21 -18.67
C ASP A 161 -0.45 -33.37 -17.92
N ASP A 162 -0.46 -33.42 -16.58
CA ASP A 162 -1.34 -32.61 -15.73
C ASP A 162 -1.03 -31.09 -15.82
N ALA A 163 0.26 -30.72 -15.86
CA ALA A 163 0.67 -29.33 -16.01
C ALA A 163 0.36 -28.79 -17.42
N ARG A 164 0.38 -29.67 -18.44
CA ARG A 164 -0.02 -29.34 -19.80
C ARG A 164 -1.51 -29.10 -19.93
N LEU A 165 -2.35 -29.97 -19.35
CA LEU A 165 -3.81 -29.79 -19.28
C LEU A 165 -4.20 -28.51 -18.51
N MET A 166 -3.46 -28.17 -17.46
CA MET A 166 -3.63 -26.91 -16.72
C MET A 166 -3.21 -25.68 -17.52
N ALA A 167 -2.11 -25.75 -18.28
CA ALA A 167 -1.65 -24.66 -19.14
C ALA A 167 -2.55 -24.47 -20.37
N GLU A 168 -3.00 -25.56 -21.00
CA GLU A 168 -3.93 -25.57 -22.12
C GLU A 168 -5.34 -25.08 -21.69
N SER A 169 -5.79 -25.40 -20.47
CA SER A 169 -7.02 -24.82 -19.90
C SER A 169 -6.89 -23.33 -19.54
N LYS A 170 -5.69 -22.87 -19.14
CA LYS A 170 -5.38 -21.46 -18.85
C LYS A 170 -5.14 -20.59 -20.09
N ALA A 171 -4.90 -21.20 -21.25
CA ALA A 171 -4.75 -20.49 -22.53
C ALA A 171 -6.09 -19.93 -23.05
N VAL A 172 -7.22 -20.39 -22.50
CA VAL A 172 -8.56 -19.80 -22.72
C VAL A 172 -8.80 -18.73 -21.64
N GLY A 173 -8.66 -17.46 -22.02
CA GLY A 173 -9.14 -16.30 -21.26
C GLY A 173 -8.43 -16.04 -19.93
N ILE A 174 -7.27 -15.37 -19.97
CA ILE A 174 -6.59 -14.84 -18.77
C ILE A 174 -7.53 -13.93 -17.96
N LEU A 175 -8.40 -13.19 -18.65
CA LEU A 175 -9.41 -12.35 -18.03
C LEU A 175 -10.79 -13.01 -18.12
N PRO A 176 -11.72 -12.64 -17.21
CA PRO A 176 -13.14 -12.99 -17.34
C PRO A 176 -13.69 -12.67 -18.73
N SER A 177 -14.60 -13.50 -19.24
CA SER A 177 -15.18 -13.33 -20.58
C SER A 177 -16.02 -12.06 -20.73
N ASP A 178 -16.50 -11.53 -19.61
CA ASP A 178 -17.26 -10.29 -19.47
C ASP A 178 -16.37 -9.07 -19.22
N PHE A 179 -15.03 -9.21 -19.30
CA PHE A 179 -14.12 -8.07 -19.13
C PHE A 179 -14.43 -6.96 -20.16
N PRO A 180 -14.54 -5.69 -19.74
CA PRO A 180 -14.93 -4.60 -20.64
C PRO A 180 -14.04 -4.51 -21.87
N PRO A 181 -14.60 -4.25 -23.07
CA PRO A 181 -13.82 -4.12 -24.29
C PRO A 181 -12.85 -2.92 -24.19
N SER A 182 -11.72 -3.03 -24.88
CA SER A 182 -10.76 -1.93 -24.95
C SER A 182 -11.35 -0.71 -25.64
N SER A 183 -10.94 0.47 -25.19
CA SER A 183 -11.16 1.72 -25.93
C SER A 183 -10.63 1.62 -27.35
N ALA A 184 -11.29 2.35 -28.27
CA ALA A 184 -10.85 2.44 -29.65
C ALA A 184 -9.39 2.93 -29.71
N GLY A 185 -8.60 2.38 -30.63
CA GLY A 185 -7.21 2.78 -30.82
C GLY A 185 -6.21 2.29 -29.77
N PHE A 186 -6.63 1.58 -28.71
CA PHE A 186 -5.74 1.15 -27.63
C PHE A 186 -4.55 0.28 -28.11
N PRO A 187 -3.31 0.51 -27.64
CA PRO A 187 -2.88 1.49 -26.63
C PRO A 187 -2.46 2.86 -27.22
N GLY A 188 -2.74 3.10 -28.51
CA GLY A 188 -2.44 4.32 -29.27
C GLY A 188 -3.37 5.48 -28.94
N ALA A 189 -3.79 6.25 -29.93
CA ALA A 189 -4.47 7.55 -29.73
C ALA A 189 -5.79 7.50 -28.92
N ASP A 190 -6.19 8.68 -28.42
CA ASP A 190 -7.48 8.98 -27.79
C ASP A 190 -7.79 8.17 -26.51
N GLN A 191 -6.75 7.85 -25.72
CA GLN A 191 -6.91 7.24 -24.40
C GLN A 191 -7.13 8.28 -23.31
N GLU A 192 -8.02 7.97 -22.37
CA GLU A 192 -8.40 8.86 -21.27
C GLU A 192 -8.40 8.12 -19.93
N LEU A 193 -8.17 8.87 -18.84
CA LEU A 193 -8.19 8.35 -17.46
C LEU A 193 -9.61 8.21 -16.90
N GLY A 194 -10.62 8.85 -17.50
CA GLY A 194 -12.02 8.74 -17.08
C GLY A 194 -12.59 7.34 -17.33
N LEU A 195 -13.42 6.87 -16.40
CA LEU A 195 -14.18 5.62 -16.56
C LEU A 195 -15.49 5.91 -17.30
N THR A 196 -15.92 4.98 -18.15
CA THR A 196 -17.32 4.95 -18.57
C THR A 196 -18.18 4.38 -17.45
N ARG A 197 -19.49 4.66 -17.44
CA ARG A 197 -20.36 4.08 -16.40
C ARG A 197 -20.33 2.54 -16.37
N GLU A 198 -20.34 1.89 -17.54
CA GLU A 198 -20.24 0.42 -17.63
C GLU A 198 -18.92 -0.12 -17.05
N GLN A 199 -17.82 0.61 -17.25
CA GLN A 199 -16.51 0.25 -16.71
C GLN A 199 -16.45 0.41 -15.19
N ALA A 200 -17.06 1.47 -14.67
CA ALA A 200 -17.16 1.71 -13.23
C ALA A 200 -18.01 0.62 -12.56
N ASP A 201 -19.19 0.34 -13.10
CA ASP A 201 -20.09 -0.71 -12.62
C ASP A 201 -19.38 -2.08 -12.61
N TYR A 202 -18.66 -2.41 -13.69
CA TYR A 202 -17.87 -3.64 -13.76
C TYR A 202 -16.83 -3.72 -12.63
N LEU A 203 -16.05 -2.67 -12.39
CA LEU A 203 -15.04 -2.68 -11.31
C LEU A 203 -15.69 -2.82 -9.92
N VAL A 204 -16.82 -2.16 -9.69
CA VAL A 204 -17.60 -2.30 -8.44
C VAL A 204 -18.09 -3.74 -8.27
N ASP A 205 -18.67 -4.34 -9.30
CA ASP A 205 -19.17 -5.73 -9.27
C ASP A 205 -18.03 -6.73 -9.01
N ARG A 206 -16.86 -6.52 -9.61
CA ARG A 206 -15.67 -7.35 -9.36
C ARG A 206 -15.19 -7.24 -7.92
N VAL A 207 -15.19 -6.04 -7.34
CA VAL A 207 -14.86 -5.81 -5.93
C VAL A 207 -15.93 -6.41 -5.02
N ALA A 208 -17.22 -6.30 -5.36
CA ALA A 208 -18.30 -6.91 -4.60
C ALA A 208 -18.17 -8.44 -4.56
N ALA A 209 -17.86 -9.07 -5.70
CA ALA A 209 -17.74 -10.52 -5.83
C ALA A 209 -16.53 -11.10 -5.09
N THR A 210 -15.39 -10.39 -5.05
CA THR A 210 -14.12 -10.92 -4.51
C THR A 210 -13.75 -10.35 -3.14
N CYS A 211 -14.18 -9.13 -2.86
CA CYS A 211 -13.82 -8.34 -1.69
C CYS A 211 -15.08 -7.83 -0.96
N GLY A 212 -16.22 -8.49 -1.15
CA GLY A 212 -17.47 -8.17 -0.47
C GLY A 212 -17.30 -8.13 1.05
N GLY A 213 -17.95 -7.15 1.69
CA GLY A 213 -17.87 -6.93 3.15
C GLY A 213 -16.61 -6.21 3.64
N THR A 214 -15.66 -5.90 2.76
CA THR A 214 -14.48 -5.10 3.12
C THR A 214 -14.78 -3.59 3.07
N ALA A 215 -13.89 -2.80 3.70
CA ALA A 215 -14.01 -1.34 3.66
C ALA A 215 -13.80 -0.77 2.25
N LEU A 216 -13.05 -1.45 1.38
CA LEU A 216 -12.96 -1.11 -0.04
C LEU A 216 -14.32 -1.16 -0.71
N HIS A 217 -15.01 -2.29 -0.64
CA HIS A 217 -16.30 -2.47 -1.31
C HIS A 217 -17.31 -1.40 -0.87
N ALA A 218 -17.37 -1.12 0.43
CA ALA A 218 -18.23 -0.07 0.95
C ALA A 218 -17.81 1.33 0.46
N ALA A 219 -16.51 1.63 0.42
CA ALA A 219 -16.00 2.92 -0.05
C ALA A 219 -16.31 3.20 -1.53
N LEU A 220 -16.42 2.15 -2.36
CA LEU A 220 -16.78 2.30 -3.78
C LEU A 220 -18.29 2.42 -4.01
N THR A 221 -19.13 2.14 -3.01
CA THR A 221 -20.59 2.08 -3.14
C THR A 221 -21.34 3.12 -2.31
N ASP A 222 -20.79 3.53 -1.16
CA ASP A 222 -21.36 4.56 -0.29
C ASP A 222 -20.62 5.89 -0.47
N GLU A 223 -21.30 6.82 -1.15
CA GLU A 223 -20.81 8.16 -1.41
C GLU A 223 -20.43 8.93 -0.13
N ARG A 224 -21.07 8.65 1.01
CA ARG A 224 -20.78 9.38 2.25
C ARG A 224 -19.35 9.13 2.68
N LEU A 225 -18.85 7.90 2.50
CA LEU A 225 -17.51 7.49 2.91
C LEU A 225 -16.45 8.32 2.19
N ARG A 226 -16.61 8.61 0.89
CA ARG A 226 -15.61 9.36 0.09
C ARG A 226 -15.28 10.75 0.68
N HIS A 227 -16.21 11.35 1.39
CA HIS A 227 -16.03 12.66 2.02
C HIS A 227 -15.35 12.60 3.40
N GLY A 228 -15.21 11.41 3.98
CA GLY A 228 -14.50 11.18 5.23
C GLY A 228 -13.00 11.44 5.12
N ARG A 229 -12.40 12.09 6.13
CA ARG A 229 -10.93 12.29 6.19
C ARG A 229 -10.17 10.99 6.47
N ARG A 230 -10.82 10.02 7.10
CA ARG A 230 -10.29 8.72 7.51
C ARG A 230 -11.31 7.62 7.23
N PRO A 231 -10.89 6.35 7.14
CA PRO A 231 -11.79 5.29 6.69
C PRO A 231 -12.93 4.98 7.67
N TRP A 232 -12.78 5.28 8.96
CA TRP A 232 -13.82 5.15 9.99
C TRP A 232 -14.59 6.46 10.28
N SER A 233 -14.47 7.50 9.44
CA SER A 233 -15.06 8.82 9.78
C SER A 233 -16.58 8.87 9.69
N VAL A 234 -17.19 7.98 8.91
CA VAL A 234 -18.61 8.04 8.55
C VAL A 234 -19.36 6.84 9.10
N ASP A 235 -18.76 5.66 9.03
CA ASP A 235 -19.30 4.43 9.59
C ASP A 235 -18.15 3.55 10.07
N GLU A 236 -18.16 3.25 11.36
CA GLU A 236 -17.13 2.44 12.02
C GLU A 236 -17.40 0.93 11.93
N THR A 237 -18.59 0.52 11.49
CA THR A 237 -18.97 -0.89 11.34
C THR A 237 -18.43 -1.50 10.04
N ILE A 238 -18.13 -0.64 9.07
CA ILE A 238 -17.65 -1.02 7.74
C ILE A 238 -16.27 -1.67 7.84
N GLY A 239 -16.11 -2.86 7.26
CA GLY A 239 -14.87 -3.64 7.34
C GLY A 239 -14.70 -4.39 8.68
N GLY A 240 -15.70 -4.37 9.56
CA GLY A 240 -15.77 -5.20 10.77
C GLY A 240 -14.57 -5.07 11.70
N GLN A 241 -14.03 -6.22 12.13
CA GLN A 241 -12.91 -6.25 13.08
C GLN A 241 -11.67 -5.53 12.55
N ALA A 242 -11.38 -5.62 11.25
CA ALA A 242 -10.21 -4.97 10.66
C ALA A 242 -10.28 -3.44 10.79
N MET A 243 -11.48 -2.86 10.68
CA MET A 243 -11.69 -1.42 10.89
C MET A 243 -11.52 -1.02 12.34
N THR A 244 -12.06 -1.84 13.25
CA THR A 244 -11.88 -1.63 14.69
C THR A 244 -10.40 -1.66 15.05
N ASP A 245 -9.66 -2.67 14.61
CA ASP A 245 -8.21 -2.80 14.85
C ASP A 245 -7.43 -1.64 14.25
N ALA A 246 -7.74 -1.24 13.02
CA ALA A 246 -7.11 -0.12 12.35
C ALA A 246 -7.34 1.20 13.08
N ARG A 247 -8.57 1.47 13.52
CA ARG A 247 -8.88 2.69 14.25
C ARG A 247 -8.17 2.71 15.61
N CYS A 248 -8.37 1.68 16.43
CA CYS A 248 -7.80 1.60 17.77
C CYS A 248 -6.26 1.64 17.72
N PHE A 249 -5.63 0.92 16.78
CA PHE A 249 -4.19 0.98 16.59
C PHE A 249 -3.72 2.39 16.19
N SER A 250 -4.40 3.05 15.24
CA SER A 250 -4.05 4.42 14.83
C SER A 250 -4.24 5.44 15.95
N GLU A 251 -5.23 5.26 16.81
CA GLU A 251 -5.51 6.13 17.94
C GLU A 251 -4.45 5.96 19.03
N LEU A 252 -4.13 4.71 19.41
CA LEU A 252 -3.22 4.39 20.52
C LEU A 252 -1.74 4.51 20.20
N ILE A 253 -1.31 4.27 18.96
CA ILE A 253 0.12 4.39 18.60
C ILE A 253 0.55 5.84 18.37
N HIS A 254 -0.41 6.75 18.21
CA HIS A 254 -0.11 8.12 17.79
C HIS A 254 0.66 8.96 18.81
N PRO A 255 0.38 8.89 20.13
CA PRO A 255 1.21 9.64 21.09
C PRO A 255 2.67 9.21 21.08
N ALA A 256 2.96 7.92 20.88
CA ALA A 256 4.34 7.45 20.68
C ALA A 256 4.97 8.08 19.43
N ARG A 257 4.18 8.27 18.36
CA ARG A 257 4.62 8.95 17.13
C ARG A 257 4.85 10.45 17.34
N LEU A 258 4.04 11.13 18.16
CA LEU A 258 4.24 12.53 18.54
C LEU A 258 5.45 12.70 19.46
N ALA A 259 5.66 11.76 20.40
CA ALA A 259 6.82 11.74 21.29
C ALA A 259 8.14 11.69 20.51
N TYR A 260 8.19 11.02 19.35
CA TYR A 260 9.36 11.08 18.46
C TYR A 260 9.71 12.50 18.04
N THR A 261 8.71 13.30 17.62
CA THR A 261 8.91 14.69 17.22
C THR A 261 9.28 15.57 18.40
N LYS A 262 8.62 15.37 19.55
CA LYS A 262 9.01 16.02 20.80
C LYS A 262 10.49 15.81 21.13
N LEU A 263 10.96 14.56 21.07
CA LEU A 263 12.35 14.24 21.37
C LEU A 263 13.33 14.89 20.40
N LEU A 264 12.97 15.08 19.13
CA LEU A 264 13.80 15.80 18.17
C LEU A 264 13.87 17.30 18.48
N ILE A 265 12.75 17.90 18.90
CA ILE A 265 12.69 19.29 19.37
C ILE A 265 13.57 19.45 20.61
N ASP A 266 13.40 18.58 21.61
CA ASP A 266 14.15 18.65 22.86
C ASP A 266 15.66 18.43 22.62
N ASP A 267 16.04 17.52 21.72
CA ASP A 267 17.43 17.33 21.30
C ASP A 267 17.97 18.58 20.58
N ALA A 268 17.17 19.26 19.75
CA ALA A 268 17.60 20.45 19.01
C ALA A 268 17.80 21.65 19.94
N ARG A 269 16.90 21.83 20.90
CA ARG A 269 17.02 22.83 21.96
C ARG A 269 18.28 22.58 22.80
N SER A 270 18.51 21.33 23.18
CA SER A 270 19.65 20.95 24.04
C SER A 270 21.00 21.01 23.33
N ALA A 271 21.07 20.64 22.05
CA ALA A 271 22.33 20.54 21.30
C ALA A 271 22.82 21.87 20.74
N GLU A 272 21.91 22.71 20.22
CA GLU A 272 22.25 23.90 19.44
C GLU A 272 21.51 25.17 19.90
N GLY A 273 20.66 25.07 20.94
CA GLY A 273 19.83 26.19 21.40
C GLY A 273 18.78 26.62 20.36
N LEU A 274 18.42 25.71 19.45
CA LEU A 274 17.46 25.99 18.38
C LEU A 274 16.03 25.95 18.94
N GLU A 275 15.38 27.10 19.00
CA GLU A 275 13.96 27.19 19.39
C GLU A 275 13.07 26.90 18.17
N LEU A 276 12.18 25.91 18.32
CA LEU A 276 11.28 25.45 17.26
C LEU A 276 9.83 25.73 17.64
N GLY A 277 9.55 26.95 18.12
CA GLY A 277 8.26 27.34 18.72
C GLY A 277 7.03 27.05 17.86
N ASP A 278 7.09 27.29 16.54
CA ASP A 278 5.97 26.96 15.63
C ASP A 278 5.71 25.44 15.59
N MET A 279 6.78 24.64 15.62
CA MET A 279 6.69 23.18 15.57
C MET A 279 6.24 22.59 16.91
N GLU A 280 6.66 23.20 18.03
CA GLU A 280 6.15 22.89 19.37
C GLU A 280 4.67 23.19 19.50
N THR A 281 4.24 24.34 18.98
CA THR A 281 2.81 24.71 18.94
C THR A 281 2.03 23.67 18.13
N GLN A 282 2.51 23.33 16.94
CA GLN A 282 1.88 22.31 16.09
C GLN A 282 1.83 20.92 16.75
N LEU A 283 2.87 20.54 17.49
CA LEU A 283 2.92 19.28 18.26
C LEU A 283 1.85 19.28 19.35
N ASN A 284 1.77 20.36 20.14
CA ASN A 284 0.80 20.49 21.22
C ASN A 284 -0.64 20.51 20.69
N ASP A 285 -0.90 21.24 19.60
CA ASP A 285 -2.21 21.24 18.92
C ASP A 285 -2.59 19.84 18.43
N SER A 286 -1.63 19.09 17.86
CA SER A 286 -1.86 17.72 17.41
C SER A 286 -2.17 16.77 18.57
N PHE A 287 -1.51 16.94 19.71
CA PHE A 287 -1.76 16.16 20.92
C PHE A 287 -3.11 16.51 21.57
N ALA A 288 -3.46 17.80 21.65
CA ALA A 288 -4.75 18.24 22.15
C ALA A 288 -5.90 17.71 21.27
N ALA A 289 -5.79 17.85 19.94
CA ALA A 289 -6.75 17.30 19.00
C ALA A 289 -6.88 15.77 19.15
N TRP A 290 -5.79 15.05 19.46
CA TRP A 290 -5.87 13.63 19.78
C TRP A 290 -6.67 13.33 21.03
N ARG A 291 -6.39 14.06 22.12
CA ARG A 291 -7.10 13.85 23.37
C ARG A 291 -8.59 14.10 23.18
N ASP A 292 -8.97 15.21 22.55
CA ASP A 292 -10.36 15.54 22.24
C ASP A 292 -11.04 14.45 21.39
N GLU A 293 -10.38 13.94 20.34
CA GLU A 293 -10.90 12.86 19.48
C GLU A 293 -11.11 11.53 20.24
N THR A 294 -10.29 11.25 21.25
CA THR A 294 -10.23 9.92 21.89
C THR A 294 -10.84 9.87 23.28
N ASP A 295 -11.16 11.01 23.88
CA ASP A 295 -11.67 11.10 25.25
C ASP A 295 -12.93 10.24 25.46
N SER A 296 -13.91 10.39 24.56
CA SER A 296 -15.15 9.61 24.59
C SER A 296 -14.98 8.10 24.33
N ARG A 297 -13.80 7.66 23.87
CA ARG A 297 -13.51 6.28 23.47
C ARG A 297 -12.50 5.59 24.38
N LEU A 298 -12.08 6.24 25.45
CA LEU A 298 -10.95 5.77 26.25
C LEU A 298 -11.17 4.37 26.83
N ASP A 299 -12.39 4.05 27.26
CA ASP A 299 -12.74 2.73 27.78
C ASP A 299 -12.68 1.64 26.70
N GLN A 300 -13.18 1.93 25.49
CA GLN A 300 -13.07 1.02 24.34
C GLN A 300 -11.59 0.82 23.94
N LEU A 301 -10.79 1.88 24.00
CA LEU A 301 -9.36 1.82 23.68
C LEU A 301 -8.59 1.01 24.72
N ARG A 302 -8.94 1.15 26.00
CA ARG A 302 -8.41 0.33 27.11
C ARG A 302 -8.71 -1.14 26.93
N GLU A 303 -9.96 -1.47 26.60
CA GLU A 303 -10.38 -2.84 26.35
C GLU A 303 -9.63 -3.44 25.15
N TRP A 304 -9.54 -2.69 24.04
CA TRP A 304 -8.83 -3.12 22.84
C TRP A 304 -7.31 -3.31 23.08
N ALA A 305 -6.71 -2.47 23.92
CA ALA A 305 -5.30 -2.59 24.30
C ALA A 305 -4.96 -3.86 25.09
N GLY A 306 -5.97 -4.63 25.52
CA GLY A 306 -5.79 -5.97 26.09
C GLY A 306 -5.64 -7.05 25.02
N GLU A 307 -6.54 -8.03 25.06
CA GLU A 307 -6.51 -9.23 24.21
C GLU A 307 -6.55 -8.93 22.70
N PRO A 308 -7.33 -7.94 22.19
CA PRO A 308 -7.33 -7.64 20.76
C PRO A 308 -5.96 -7.19 20.22
N LEU A 309 -5.23 -6.36 20.97
CA LEU A 309 -3.85 -5.99 20.62
C LEU A 309 -2.91 -7.21 20.65
N ASP A 310 -3.07 -8.13 21.61
CA ASP A 310 -2.28 -9.38 21.63
C ASP A 310 -2.52 -10.23 20.37
N ARG A 311 -3.79 -10.41 19.97
CA ARG A 311 -4.14 -11.10 18.72
C ARG A 311 -3.52 -10.44 17.51
N LEU A 312 -3.62 -9.10 17.40
CA LEU A 312 -3.02 -8.37 16.30
C LEU A 312 -1.50 -8.55 16.24
N LEU A 313 -0.80 -8.52 17.38
CA LEU A 313 0.65 -8.66 17.41
C LEU A 313 1.13 -10.12 17.19
N ALA A 314 0.29 -11.10 17.53
CA ALA A 314 0.55 -12.53 17.34
C ALA A 314 0.22 -13.02 15.92
N ASP A 315 -0.44 -12.17 15.11
CA ASP A 315 -0.91 -12.52 13.78
C ASP A 315 0.24 -12.98 12.85
N PRO A 316 0.16 -14.17 12.24
CA PRO A 316 1.22 -14.70 11.39
C PRO A 316 1.38 -13.93 10.08
N GLU A 317 0.35 -13.21 9.62
CA GLU A 317 0.46 -12.33 8.44
C GLU A 317 1.31 -11.09 8.73
N ILE A 318 1.37 -10.69 10.01
CA ILE A 318 2.15 -9.55 10.48
C ILE A 318 3.59 -10.02 10.77
N ARG A 319 4.46 -9.88 9.77
CA ARG A 319 5.90 -10.13 9.87
C ARG A 319 6.60 -9.06 10.70
N LEU A 320 6.43 -9.14 12.02
CA LEU A 320 6.97 -8.18 12.98
C LEU A 320 7.98 -8.86 13.92
N GLU A 321 9.18 -8.32 14.00
CA GLU A 321 10.23 -8.87 14.88
C GLU A 321 9.82 -8.75 16.37
N PRO A 322 10.24 -9.69 17.24
CA PRO A 322 9.86 -9.68 18.67
C PRO A 322 10.13 -8.35 19.39
N ARG A 323 11.24 -7.68 19.06
CA ARG A 323 11.58 -6.37 19.64
C ARG A 323 10.55 -5.29 19.28
N ARG A 324 10.05 -5.30 18.04
CA ARG A 324 9.05 -4.32 17.57
C ARG A 324 7.69 -4.61 18.16
N ARG A 325 7.31 -5.89 18.29
CA ARG A 325 6.10 -6.31 19.04
C ARG A 325 6.12 -5.78 20.47
N ARG A 326 7.24 -5.99 21.18
CA ARG A 326 7.42 -5.48 22.54
C ARG A 326 7.34 -3.95 22.60
N PHE A 327 7.97 -3.25 21.66
CA PHE A 327 7.87 -1.78 21.59
C PHE A 327 6.41 -1.34 21.45
N VAL A 328 5.68 -1.87 20.47
CA VAL A 328 4.27 -1.51 20.23
C VAL A 328 3.42 -1.76 21.47
N ARG A 329 3.54 -2.95 22.06
CA ARG A 329 2.80 -3.32 23.27
C ARG A 329 3.09 -2.36 24.42
N SER A 330 4.36 -2.21 24.78
CA SER A 330 4.75 -1.35 25.89
C SER A 330 4.41 0.12 25.64
N ALA A 331 4.56 0.63 24.42
CA ALA A 331 4.19 2.01 24.11
C ALA A 331 2.68 2.24 24.28
N ILE A 332 1.84 1.32 23.81
CA ILE A 332 0.39 1.40 23.98
C ILE A 332 0.02 1.28 25.46
N ASP A 333 0.65 0.38 26.23
CA ASP A 333 0.40 0.26 27.67
C ASP A 333 0.68 1.59 28.40
N ARG A 334 1.75 2.31 28.04
CA ARG A 334 2.07 3.64 28.61
C ARG A 334 1.00 4.68 28.25
N VAL A 335 0.57 4.72 26.99
CA VAL A 335 -0.47 5.66 26.52
C VAL A 335 -1.80 5.41 27.21
N VAL A 336 -2.18 4.15 27.39
CA VAL A 336 -3.46 3.77 28.01
C VAL A 336 -3.48 4.03 29.51
N ALA A 337 -2.32 3.87 30.17
CA ALA A 337 -2.18 4.09 31.61
C ALA A 337 -2.33 5.57 32.00
N ASP A 338 -1.78 6.48 31.19
CA ASP A 338 -1.86 7.93 31.42
C ASP A 338 -2.00 8.69 30.09
N PRO A 339 -3.22 8.76 29.52
CA PRO A 339 -3.44 9.41 28.22
C PRO A 339 -3.08 10.90 28.24
N ASP A 340 -3.34 11.60 29.34
CA ASP A 340 -3.12 13.04 29.43
C ASP A 340 -1.63 13.39 29.59
N GLY A 341 -0.87 12.56 30.32
CA GLY A 341 0.57 12.77 30.56
C GLY A 341 1.51 12.00 29.63
N CYS A 342 0.99 11.11 28.77
CA CYS A 342 1.85 10.18 28.01
C CYS A 342 2.88 10.86 27.09
N LEU A 343 2.63 12.08 26.62
CA LEU A 343 3.59 12.79 25.75
C LEU A 343 4.88 13.17 26.48
N ASP A 344 4.81 13.37 27.79
CA ASP A 344 5.95 13.72 28.66
C ASP A 344 6.46 12.52 29.47
N ASP A 345 5.94 11.32 29.22
CA ASP A 345 6.35 10.10 29.91
C ASP A 345 7.81 9.70 29.58
N PRO A 346 8.72 9.70 30.59
CA PRO A 346 10.11 9.34 30.37
C PRO A 346 10.31 7.90 29.87
N GLU A 347 9.41 6.98 30.24
CA GLU A 347 9.50 5.59 29.81
C GLU A 347 9.08 5.43 28.35
N LEU A 348 8.02 6.11 27.91
CA LEU A 348 7.67 6.19 26.49
C LEU A 348 8.81 6.79 25.66
N HIS A 349 9.45 7.86 26.16
CA HIS A 349 10.62 8.44 25.50
C HIS A 349 11.77 7.45 25.36
N ARG A 350 12.05 6.67 26.41
CA ARG A 350 13.06 5.61 26.41
C ARG A 350 12.73 4.52 25.39
N LEU A 351 11.46 4.11 25.28
CA LEU A 351 11.00 3.15 24.29
C LEU A 351 11.19 3.67 22.86
N VAL A 352 10.82 4.92 22.58
CA VAL A 352 10.95 5.57 21.26
C VAL A 352 12.42 5.72 20.86
N ARG A 353 13.29 6.23 21.73
CA ARG A 353 14.75 6.27 21.47
C ARG A 353 15.32 4.87 21.25
N GLY A 354 14.90 3.93 22.08
CA GLY A 354 15.37 2.54 22.06
C GLY A 354 15.00 1.79 20.79
N ILE A 355 13.81 2.03 20.21
CA ILE A 355 13.40 1.39 18.96
C ILE A 355 14.05 2.05 17.74
N GLU A 356 14.17 3.38 17.71
CA GLU A 356 14.80 4.05 16.56
C GLU A 356 16.28 3.64 16.44
N GLY A 357 17.04 3.69 17.54
CA GLY A 357 18.45 3.29 17.53
C GLY A 357 18.65 1.83 17.09
N ALA A 358 17.71 0.95 17.44
CA ALA A 358 17.73 -0.45 17.03
C ALA A 358 17.61 -0.64 15.52
N LEU A 359 16.62 0.03 14.95
CA LEU A 359 16.21 -0.17 13.57
C LEU A 359 17.14 0.56 12.61
N LYS A 360 17.60 1.75 13.00
CA LYS A 360 18.30 2.66 12.11
C LYS A 360 19.81 2.69 12.33
N LYS A 361 20.34 2.24 13.49
CA LYS A 361 21.78 2.33 13.83
C LYS A 361 22.32 3.72 13.47
N ASN A 362 23.28 3.82 12.54
CA ASN A 362 23.89 5.07 12.07
C ASN A 362 22.93 6.02 11.32
N LYS A 363 21.72 5.57 11.00
CA LYS A 363 20.65 6.36 10.35
C LYS A 363 19.62 6.92 11.35
N ALA A 364 19.80 6.67 12.65
CA ALA A 364 18.91 7.24 13.68
C ALA A 364 19.09 8.76 13.77
N ARG A 365 17.98 9.48 14.01
CA ARG A 365 18.04 10.91 14.30
C ARG A 365 18.22 11.15 15.80
N LEU A 366 17.50 10.40 16.63
CA LEU A 366 17.67 10.48 18.07
C LEU A 366 19.09 9.99 18.44
N GLY A 367 19.85 10.83 19.14
CA GLY A 367 21.25 10.57 19.48
C GLY A 367 22.28 11.46 18.77
N GLY A 368 21.86 12.52 18.07
CA GLY A 368 22.75 13.62 17.66
C GLY A 368 23.69 13.35 16.48
N GLY A 369 23.45 12.28 15.71
CA GLY A 369 24.25 11.91 14.54
C GLY A 369 24.04 12.80 13.32
N GLU A 370 24.72 12.48 12.21
CA GLU A 370 24.55 13.20 10.93
C GLU A 370 23.09 13.30 10.43
N PRO A 371 22.22 12.26 10.57
CA PRO A 371 20.81 12.37 10.20
C PRO A 371 20.05 13.45 10.99
N PHE A 372 20.39 13.63 12.26
CA PHE A 372 19.84 14.69 13.10
C PHE A 372 20.25 16.08 12.61
N ARG A 373 21.55 16.28 12.35
CA ARG A 373 22.08 17.54 11.82
C ARG A 373 21.49 17.91 10.46
N ARG A 374 21.21 16.92 9.61
CA ARG A 374 20.52 17.16 8.35
C ARG A 374 19.09 17.63 8.57
N TRP A 375 18.35 16.95 9.44
CA TRP A 375 16.99 17.34 9.79
C TRP A 375 16.95 18.76 10.41
N MET A 376 17.93 19.12 11.26
CA MET A 376 18.01 20.47 11.84
C MET A 376 18.16 21.60 10.80
N LYS A 377 18.72 21.33 9.61
CA LYS A 377 18.83 22.34 8.55
C LYS A 377 17.48 22.71 7.95
N GLN A 378 16.52 21.78 7.97
CA GLN A 378 15.15 21.96 7.48
C GLN A 378 14.21 21.17 8.39
N PRO A 379 13.94 21.67 9.61
CA PRO A 379 13.09 20.98 10.58
C PRO A 379 11.70 20.77 9.99
N THR A 380 11.22 19.54 10.10
CA THR A 380 9.89 19.14 9.63
C THR A 380 9.20 18.29 10.68
N MET A 381 7.89 18.49 10.83
CA MET A 381 7.06 17.60 11.63
C MET A 381 7.10 16.19 11.03
N LEU A 382 7.68 15.26 11.78
CA LEU A 382 7.63 13.86 11.43
C LEU A 382 6.41 13.23 12.12
N ALA A 383 5.69 12.36 11.41
CA ALA A 383 4.60 11.56 11.99
C ALA A 383 3.42 12.32 12.63
N SER A 384 3.17 13.57 12.24
CA SER A 384 2.03 14.39 12.69
C SER A 384 0.67 13.86 12.26
N ASN A 385 0.59 13.22 11.09
CA ASN A 385 -0.67 12.67 10.58
C ASN A 385 -0.95 11.29 11.16
N ARG A 386 -2.23 11.03 11.40
CA ARG A 386 -2.74 9.73 11.80
C ARG A 386 -2.59 8.70 10.70
N LEU A 387 -2.61 7.43 11.10
CA LEU A 387 -2.53 6.34 10.14
C LEU A 387 -3.88 6.25 9.43
N ASP A 388 -3.86 6.32 8.10
CA ASP A 388 -5.06 6.28 7.28
C ASP A 388 -5.12 5.03 6.39
N TYR A 389 -4.12 4.12 6.47
CA TYR A 389 -4.13 2.82 5.82
C TYR A 389 -4.39 2.88 4.30
N ARG A 390 -3.80 3.87 3.60
CA ARG A 390 -3.99 4.12 2.14
C ARG A 390 -5.34 4.73 1.77
N TRP A 391 -6.12 5.21 2.74
CA TRP A 391 -7.45 5.79 2.49
C TRP A 391 -7.46 6.87 1.42
N GLY A 392 -6.44 7.72 1.35
CA GLY A 392 -6.31 8.70 0.28
C GLY A 392 -6.34 8.11 -1.14
N ARG A 393 -5.81 6.89 -1.35
CA ARG A 393 -5.86 6.18 -2.64
C ARG A 393 -7.23 5.58 -2.91
N VAL A 394 -7.84 5.01 -1.89
CA VAL A 394 -9.17 4.41 -1.96
C VAL A 394 -10.21 5.47 -2.33
N ARG A 395 -10.12 6.66 -1.72
CA ARG A 395 -10.96 7.80 -2.11
C ARG A 395 -10.76 8.19 -3.57
N GLY A 396 -9.51 8.26 -4.05
CA GLY A 396 -9.27 8.55 -5.46
C GLY A 396 -9.92 7.53 -6.42
N PHE A 397 -9.97 6.26 -6.03
CA PHE A 397 -10.70 5.24 -6.81
C PHE A 397 -12.22 5.42 -6.72
N ALA A 398 -12.74 5.74 -5.53
CA ALA A 398 -14.16 6.03 -5.35
C ALA A 398 -14.59 7.28 -6.13
N ASP A 399 -13.74 8.31 -6.17
CA ASP A 399 -13.95 9.52 -6.95
C ASP A 399 -13.96 9.20 -8.45
N ASP A 400 -13.00 8.41 -8.95
CA ASP A 400 -12.97 7.96 -10.36
C ASP A 400 -14.24 7.18 -10.77
N ILE A 401 -14.76 6.34 -9.87
CA ILE A 401 -16.00 5.57 -10.10
C ILE A 401 -17.22 6.48 -10.07
N ALA A 402 -17.27 7.44 -9.15
CA ALA A 402 -18.39 8.37 -9.02
C ALA A 402 -18.45 9.40 -10.16
N GLU A 403 -17.30 9.80 -10.71
CA GLU A 403 -17.19 10.73 -11.83
C GLU A 403 -17.36 10.03 -13.20
N ALA A 404 -17.62 8.72 -13.22
CA ALA A 404 -17.78 7.96 -14.46
C ALA A 404 -18.96 8.47 -15.30
N SER A 405 -18.74 8.62 -16.62
CA SER A 405 -19.70 9.24 -17.55
C SER A 405 -20.09 8.36 -18.74
#